data_AF-A0A2N8P9V3-F1
#
_entry.id   AF-A0A2N8P9V3-F1
#
_cell.length_a   1.000
_cell.length_b   1.000
_cell.length_c   1.000
_cell.angle_alpha   90.00
_cell.angle_beta   90.00
_cell.angle_gamma   90.00
#
_symmetry.space_group_name_H-M   'P 1'
#
loop_
_entity.id
_entity.type
_entity.pdbx_description
1 polymer ?
#
loop_
_entity_poly.entity_id
_entity_poly.type
_entity_poly.pdbx_seq_one_letter_code
_entity_poly.pdbx_strand_id
1 'polypeptide(L)'
;MSLLSTRLRAFTAALALTSCLATPTSANGATPPPTRRPSSPAIDCALPGRTGWTDEGHDTDHTRFQRATGTRRVLMLFVDFPDAKATDSTRQYAAQLAPAADWMRTASYGRTRLALTALHRWVRMPATSDSYGFRRGLTFEAHEKYVRDAITAADPYADFSRYDMVYVVPTKAASAISFSPTYLYDPTTPGVTADGTRIKWAVTFGQDMWHWGPKVADHETGHTFGLPDLYSFTGTTHQYVGGWDVMGNIAGPAPQYLGWHSWKLGWTRDAQVACLAAPGRRTVRLTPVERRDGTKIAVLRTGATMAYVAESRRAQGHDADACSRGVLIYKVDSATRTGEGPVQVMNGHPTAKPRAGCTALDLAAYRPGQHFTDPDNGVRIDVLAGGAAGDTVKLSRS
;
A
#
# COMPACT_ATOMS: atom_id res chain seq x y z
N MET A 1 90.39 -47.04 -33.39
CA MET A 1 89.69 -48.17 -34.03
C MET A 1 88.48 -47.61 -34.77
N SER A 2 88.37 -47.94 -36.07
CA SER A 2 87.24 -47.78 -37.02
C SER A 2 86.51 -46.42 -37.07
N LEU A 3 86.66 -45.57 -38.09
CA LEU A 3 86.22 -45.66 -39.52
C LEU A 3 84.70 -45.81 -39.75
N LEU A 4 84.16 -44.80 -40.46
CA LEU A 4 83.05 -44.80 -41.45
C LEU A 4 81.62 -44.95 -40.86
N SER A 5 80.56 -44.27 -41.31
CA SER A 5 80.30 -43.65 -42.62
C SER A 5 79.13 -42.65 -42.57
N THR A 6 79.36 -41.46 -43.12
CA THR A 6 78.56 -40.74 -44.15
C THR A 6 77.04 -40.97 -44.29
N ARG A 7 76.24 -39.89 -44.29
CA ARG A 7 75.65 -39.31 -45.54
C ARG A 7 74.93 -37.97 -45.32
N LEU A 8 75.34 -37.01 -46.16
CA LEU A 8 74.78 -35.68 -46.44
C LEU A 8 73.44 -35.75 -47.20
N ARG A 9 72.63 -34.67 -47.10
CA ARG A 9 72.36 -33.64 -48.15
C ARG A 9 71.09 -32.84 -47.76
N ALA A 10 70.86 -31.56 -48.10
CA ALA A 10 71.67 -30.44 -48.55
C ALA A 10 70.76 -29.19 -48.70
N PHE A 11 71.38 -27.99 -48.71
CA PHE A 11 70.91 -26.70 -49.28
C PHE A 11 69.67 -26.03 -48.63
N THR A 12 69.60 -24.70 -48.40
CA THR A 12 70.13 -23.52 -49.11
C THR A 12 70.22 -22.33 -48.14
N ALA A 13 71.20 -21.45 -48.38
CA ALA A 13 71.40 -20.16 -47.71
C ALA A 13 70.50 -19.05 -48.28
N ALA A 14 70.17 -18.05 -47.45
CA ALA A 14 69.99 -16.66 -47.89
C ALA A 14 70.17 -15.69 -46.70
N LEU A 15 71.13 -14.79 -46.85
CA LEU A 15 71.41 -13.61 -46.02
C LEU A 15 70.39 -12.50 -46.33
N ALA A 16 69.87 -11.78 -45.33
CA ALA A 16 69.46 -10.38 -45.50
C ALA A 16 69.34 -9.63 -44.16
N LEU A 17 70.23 -8.64 -44.03
CA LEU A 17 70.24 -7.39 -43.26
C LEU A 17 68.96 -6.85 -42.56
N THR A 18 69.18 -6.43 -41.30
CA THR A 18 68.75 -5.19 -40.60
C THR A 18 67.30 -4.69 -40.69
N SER A 19 66.64 -4.55 -39.54
CA SER A 19 65.98 -3.29 -39.12
C SER A 19 65.60 -3.31 -37.63
N CYS A 20 65.97 -2.26 -36.90
CA CYS A 20 65.43 -1.94 -35.59
C CYS A 20 63.99 -1.49 -35.74
N LEU A 21 63.05 -2.19 -35.10
CA LEU A 21 61.68 -1.71 -34.89
C LEU A 21 61.30 -1.97 -33.44
N ALA A 22 61.25 -0.87 -32.68
CA ALA A 22 60.66 -0.84 -31.35
C ALA A 22 59.19 -1.24 -31.43
N THR A 23 58.81 -2.27 -30.68
CA THR A 23 57.41 -2.69 -30.55
C THR A 23 56.65 -1.68 -29.68
N PRO A 24 55.52 -1.13 -30.13
CA PRO A 24 54.65 -0.35 -29.27
C PRO A 24 53.96 -1.30 -28.30
N THR A 25 54.15 -1.10 -27.00
CA THR A 25 53.38 -1.77 -25.96
C THR A 25 51.94 -1.27 -26.05
N SER A 26 51.07 -2.01 -26.73
CA SER A 26 49.63 -1.75 -26.71
C SER A 26 49.12 -2.00 -25.30
N ALA A 27 48.93 -0.92 -24.54
CA ALA A 27 48.17 -0.95 -23.31
C ALA A 27 46.72 -1.30 -23.65
N ASN A 28 46.38 -2.58 -23.57
CA ASN A 28 45.00 -3.03 -23.48
C ASN A 28 44.44 -2.55 -22.15
N GLY A 29 43.97 -1.30 -22.11
CA GLY A 29 43.05 -0.81 -21.11
C GLY A 29 41.72 -1.54 -21.27
N ALA A 30 41.65 -2.77 -20.77
CA ALA A 30 40.38 -3.43 -20.54
C ALA A 30 39.67 -2.67 -19.43
N THR A 31 38.79 -1.75 -19.81
CA THR A 31 37.82 -1.15 -18.89
C THR A 31 37.08 -2.30 -18.22
N PRO A 32 37.12 -2.45 -16.88
CA PRO A 32 36.32 -3.46 -16.21
C PRO A 32 34.86 -3.24 -16.66
N PRO A 33 34.10 -4.30 -17.02
CA PRO A 33 32.67 -4.14 -17.23
C PRO A 33 32.10 -3.43 -16.01
N PRO A 34 31.19 -2.45 -16.17
CA PRO A 34 30.63 -1.75 -15.03
C PRO A 34 30.11 -2.81 -14.07
N THR A 35 30.77 -2.96 -12.92
CA THR A 35 30.41 -3.92 -11.90
C THR A 35 28.98 -3.59 -11.54
N ARG A 36 28.03 -4.38 -12.05
CA ARG A 36 26.60 -4.22 -11.81
C ARG A 36 26.44 -4.53 -10.33
N ARG A 37 26.53 -3.49 -9.49
CA ARG A 37 26.31 -3.61 -8.04
C ARG A 37 25.03 -4.42 -7.87
N PRO A 38 25.04 -5.47 -7.04
CA PRO A 38 23.82 -6.22 -6.78
C PRO A 38 22.76 -5.23 -6.31
N SER A 39 21.55 -5.41 -6.81
CA SER A 39 20.41 -4.63 -6.36
C SER A 39 20.33 -4.67 -4.84
N SER A 40 20.19 -3.52 -4.17
CA SER A 40 19.88 -3.51 -2.74
C SER A 40 18.64 -4.39 -2.51
N PRO A 41 18.68 -5.31 -1.52
CA PRO A 41 17.49 -5.98 -1.02
C PRO A 41 16.36 -4.98 -0.76
N ALA A 42 15.12 -5.39 -1.00
CA ALA A 42 13.96 -4.53 -0.76
C ALA A 42 13.94 -4.01 0.68
N ILE A 43 14.27 -4.87 1.65
CA ILE A 43 14.30 -4.59 3.08
C ILE A 43 15.20 -3.40 3.47
N ASP A 44 16.24 -3.08 2.69
CA ASP A 44 17.10 -1.93 2.96
C ASP A 44 16.35 -0.59 2.79
N CYS A 45 15.30 -0.59 1.96
CA CYS A 45 14.40 0.54 1.76
C CYS A 45 13.15 0.51 2.66
N ALA A 46 12.94 -0.58 3.39
CA ALA A 46 11.83 -0.66 4.34
C ALA A 46 12.08 0.32 5.49
N LEU A 47 11.01 0.92 5.98
CA LEU A 47 11.04 1.88 7.09
C LEU A 47 10.53 1.21 8.36
N PRO A 48 11.12 1.50 9.53
CA PRO A 48 10.56 1.10 10.81
C PRO A 48 9.36 1.98 11.19
N GLY A 49 8.42 1.43 11.93
CA GLY A 49 7.29 2.10 12.54
C GLY A 49 7.76 2.94 13.71
N ARG A 50 7.20 4.14 13.84
CA ARG A 50 7.68 5.14 14.81
C ARG A 50 6.58 5.79 15.63
N THR A 51 5.31 5.54 15.30
CA THR A 51 4.19 6.15 16.04
C THR A 51 3.72 5.29 17.20
N GLY A 52 4.04 3.99 17.18
CA GLY A 52 3.52 3.01 18.15
C GLY A 52 2.05 2.61 17.90
N TRP A 53 1.47 3.05 16.80
CA TRP A 53 0.10 2.76 16.37
C TRP A 53 0.06 2.44 14.87
N THR A 54 -0.93 2.93 14.13
CA THR A 54 -0.95 2.91 12.66
C THR A 54 0.13 3.88 12.13
N ASP A 55 0.92 3.42 11.16
CA ASP A 55 2.00 4.20 10.55
C ASP A 55 2.38 3.63 9.18
N GLU A 56 3.49 4.09 8.60
CA GLU A 56 4.00 3.62 7.31
C GLU A 56 5.13 2.58 7.44
N GLY A 57 5.39 2.09 8.65
CA GLY A 57 6.45 1.14 8.96
C GLY A 57 6.16 -0.30 8.52
N HIS A 58 7.21 -1.03 8.13
CA HIS A 58 7.15 -2.41 7.65
C HIS A 58 7.29 -3.47 8.76
N ASP A 59 7.61 -3.05 9.98
CA ASP A 59 7.67 -3.84 11.21
C ASP A 59 6.36 -3.76 12.00
N THR A 60 5.23 -4.00 11.31
CA THR A 60 3.89 -3.95 11.91
C THR A 60 3.76 -4.87 13.12
N ASP A 61 3.33 -4.31 14.26
CA ASP A 61 3.09 -5.08 15.49
C ASP A 61 1.84 -5.97 15.33
N HIS A 62 2.07 -7.26 15.09
CA HIS A 62 1.01 -8.25 14.93
C HIS A 62 0.34 -8.71 16.22
N THR A 63 0.77 -8.20 17.38
CA THR A 63 0.03 -8.39 18.64
C THR A 63 -1.18 -7.44 18.72
N ARG A 64 -1.06 -6.28 18.05
CA ARG A 64 -2.05 -5.20 17.95
C ARG A 64 -2.82 -5.21 16.63
N PHE A 65 -2.14 -5.41 15.51
CA PHE A 65 -2.73 -5.42 14.17
C PHE A 65 -2.86 -6.84 13.60
N GLN A 66 -3.91 -7.05 12.84
CA GLN A 66 -4.14 -8.30 12.16
C GLN A 66 -3.14 -8.46 11.01
N ARG A 67 -2.71 -9.70 10.73
CA ARG A 67 -1.95 -9.96 9.49
C ARG A 67 -2.85 -9.65 8.29
N ALA A 68 -2.26 -9.14 7.22
CA ALA A 68 -3.01 -8.77 6.02
C ALA A 68 -3.04 -9.86 4.93
N THR A 69 -2.58 -11.09 5.17
CA THR A 69 -2.55 -12.17 4.15
C THR A 69 -3.25 -13.44 4.60
N GLY A 70 -3.93 -14.11 3.66
CA GLY A 70 -4.76 -15.27 3.91
C GLY A 70 -6.25 -14.92 4.03
N THR A 71 -7.03 -15.84 4.57
CA THR A 71 -8.47 -15.64 4.77
C THR A 71 -8.71 -15.00 6.13
N ARG A 72 -9.59 -13.98 6.17
CA ARG A 72 -10.14 -13.37 7.39
C ARG A 72 -11.61 -13.68 7.48
N ARG A 73 -11.99 -14.39 8.54
CA ARG A 73 -13.37 -14.76 8.84
C ARG A 73 -14.04 -13.57 9.51
N VAL A 74 -15.08 -13.02 8.88
CA VAL A 74 -15.74 -11.79 9.32
C VAL A 74 -17.19 -12.09 9.62
N LEU A 75 -17.64 -11.82 10.85
CA LEU A 75 -19.05 -11.88 11.20
C LEU A 75 -19.69 -10.50 11.02
N MET A 76 -20.71 -10.39 10.18
CA MET A 76 -21.53 -9.18 10.06
C MET A 76 -22.73 -9.27 11.00
N LEU A 77 -22.78 -8.37 11.97
CA LEU A 77 -23.88 -8.14 12.89
C LEU A 77 -24.70 -6.95 12.39
N PHE A 78 -26.03 -7.11 12.32
CA PHE A 78 -26.93 -6.00 12.01
C PHE A 78 -27.61 -5.55 13.29
N VAL A 79 -27.46 -4.28 13.65
CA VAL A 79 -27.93 -3.76 14.93
C VAL A 79 -29.03 -2.72 14.76
N ASP A 80 -30.03 -2.77 15.64
CA ASP A 80 -31.06 -1.75 15.77
C ASP A 80 -31.18 -1.28 17.23
N PHE A 81 -31.90 -0.19 17.46
CA PHE A 81 -31.86 0.52 18.75
C PHE A 81 -33.29 0.76 19.27
N PRO A 82 -33.47 1.05 20.57
CA PRO A 82 -34.77 1.41 21.13
C PRO A 82 -35.44 2.60 20.45
N ASP A 83 -34.66 3.63 20.10
CA ASP A 83 -35.04 4.88 19.40
C ASP A 83 -35.04 4.75 17.87
N ALA A 84 -34.28 3.79 17.33
CA ALA A 84 -34.12 3.55 15.90
C ALA A 84 -34.32 2.07 15.58
N LYS A 85 -35.59 1.65 15.55
CA LYS A 85 -35.96 0.26 15.22
C LYS A 85 -35.81 0.00 13.74
N ALA A 86 -35.32 -1.19 13.38
CA ALA A 86 -35.23 -1.58 11.99
C ALA A 86 -36.57 -2.06 11.43
N THR A 87 -36.89 -1.62 10.22
CA THR A 87 -38.06 -2.08 9.44
C THR A 87 -37.65 -2.86 8.19
N ASP A 88 -36.39 -2.72 7.76
CA ASP A 88 -35.89 -3.28 6.51
C ASP A 88 -35.23 -4.66 6.71
N SER A 89 -34.97 -5.36 5.60
CA SER A 89 -34.26 -6.64 5.63
C SER A 89 -32.75 -6.45 5.78
N THR A 90 -32.12 -7.18 6.70
CA THR A 90 -30.65 -7.25 6.85
C THR A 90 -29.93 -7.68 5.56
N ARG A 91 -30.63 -8.38 4.64
CA ARG A 91 -30.07 -8.79 3.35
C ARG A 91 -29.66 -7.60 2.48
N GLN A 92 -30.37 -6.48 2.56
CA GLN A 92 -30.02 -5.26 1.81
C GLN A 92 -28.69 -4.67 2.30
N TYR A 93 -28.49 -4.65 3.61
CA TYR A 93 -27.27 -4.17 4.26
C TYR A 93 -26.09 -5.10 3.98
N ALA A 94 -26.32 -6.43 4.02
CA ALA A 94 -25.33 -7.41 3.62
C ALA A 94 -24.91 -7.21 2.15
N ALA A 95 -25.87 -7.02 1.25
CA ALA A 95 -25.60 -6.81 -0.18
C ALA A 95 -24.85 -5.51 -0.46
N GLN A 96 -25.07 -4.45 0.32
CA GLN A 96 -24.34 -3.19 0.21
C GLN A 96 -22.83 -3.36 0.45
N LEU A 97 -22.46 -4.20 1.41
CA LEU A 97 -21.06 -4.36 1.85
C LEU A 97 -20.38 -5.60 1.26
N ALA A 98 -21.15 -6.59 0.77
CA ALA A 98 -20.62 -7.82 0.20
C ALA A 98 -19.53 -7.61 -0.88
N PRO A 99 -19.63 -6.60 -1.78
CA PRO A 99 -18.60 -6.36 -2.79
C PRO A 99 -17.21 -6.00 -2.23
N ALA A 100 -17.10 -5.61 -0.95
CA ALA A 100 -15.81 -5.36 -0.31
C ALA A 100 -14.90 -6.60 -0.36
N ALA A 101 -15.47 -7.81 -0.27
CA ALA A 101 -14.69 -9.04 -0.37
C ALA A 101 -14.00 -9.20 -1.74
N ASP A 102 -14.67 -8.83 -2.82
CA ASP A 102 -14.10 -8.83 -4.17
C ASP A 102 -13.12 -7.67 -4.38
N TRP A 103 -13.43 -6.51 -3.80
CA TRP A 103 -12.57 -5.34 -3.86
C TRP A 103 -11.23 -5.59 -3.17
N MET A 104 -11.23 -6.04 -1.90
CA MET A 104 -10.02 -6.43 -1.16
C MET A 104 -9.23 -7.53 -1.87
N ARG A 105 -9.90 -8.55 -2.40
CA ARG A 105 -9.23 -9.63 -3.15
C ARG A 105 -8.50 -9.08 -4.37
N THR A 106 -9.13 -8.17 -5.10
CA THR A 106 -8.52 -7.55 -6.29
C THR A 106 -7.35 -6.65 -5.91
N ALA A 107 -7.53 -5.79 -4.90
CA ALA A 107 -6.52 -4.85 -4.44
C ALA A 107 -5.26 -5.54 -3.89
N SER A 108 -5.43 -6.73 -3.29
CA SER A 108 -4.36 -7.54 -2.71
C SER A 108 -3.79 -8.61 -3.65
N TYR A 109 -4.17 -8.63 -4.93
CA TYR A 109 -3.80 -9.67 -5.89
C TYR A 109 -4.14 -11.10 -5.46
N GLY A 110 -5.27 -11.25 -4.75
CA GLY A 110 -5.76 -12.51 -4.22
C GLY A 110 -5.10 -12.94 -2.91
N ARG A 111 -4.28 -12.09 -2.30
CA ARG A 111 -3.53 -12.45 -1.09
C ARG A 111 -4.32 -12.24 0.20
N THR A 112 -5.37 -11.44 0.15
CA THR A 112 -6.35 -11.29 1.23
C THR A 112 -7.70 -11.77 0.74
N ARG A 113 -8.39 -12.55 1.57
CA ARG A 113 -9.78 -12.94 1.34
C ARG A 113 -10.62 -12.61 2.56
N LEU A 114 -11.64 -11.77 2.40
CA LEU A 114 -12.65 -11.55 3.42
C LEU A 114 -13.75 -12.61 3.27
N ALA A 115 -13.84 -13.52 4.23
CA ALA A 115 -14.89 -14.52 4.32
C ALA A 115 -16.03 -13.95 5.16
N LEU A 116 -16.89 -13.16 4.51
CA LEU A 116 -18.03 -12.51 5.15
C LEU A 116 -19.12 -13.52 5.46
N THR A 117 -19.56 -13.56 6.72
CA THR A 117 -20.70 -14.35 7.20
C THR A 117 -21.70 -13.40 7.83
N ALA A 118 -22.92 -13.35 7.31
CA ALA A 118 -23.96 -12.46 7.80
C ALA A 118 -24.90 -13.16 8.79
N LEU A 119 -25.00 -12.62 10.00
CA LEU A 119 -26.06 -13.02 10.94
C LEU A 119 -27.34 -12.30 10.54
N HIS A 120 -28.20 -12.92 9.71
CA HIS A 120 -29.42 -12.29 9.18
C HIS A 120 -30.55 -12.10 10.22
N ARG A 121 -30.27 -11.33 11.27
CA ARG A 121 -31.18 -10.93 12.34
C ARG A 121 -30.80 -9.52 12.79
N TRP A 122 -31.80 -8.72 13.13
CA TRP A 122 -31.59 -7.47 13.87
C TRP A 122 -31.29 -7.80 15.33
N VAL A 123 -30.09 -7.45 15.77
CA VAL A 123 -29.63 -7.54 17.15
C VAL A 123 -29.99 -6.22 17.84
N ARG A 124 -30.89 -6.30 18.83
CA ARG A 124 -31.32 -5.12 19.57
C ARG A 124 -30.23 -4.66 20.52
N MET A 125 -29.71 -3.46 20.30
CA MET A 125 -28.79 -2.77 21.20
C MET A 125 -29.51 -2.40 22.52
N PRO A 126 -28.80 -2.42 23.66
CA PRO A 126 -29.37 -2.15 24.97
C PRO A 126 -29.63 -0.65 25.24
N ALA A 127 -29.02 0.25 24.47
CA ALA A 127 -29.14 1.70 24.63
C ALA A 127 -29.54 2.38 23.30
N THR A 128 -29.99 3.63 23.38
CA THR A 128 -30.37 4.44 22.22
C THR A 128 -29.17 4.77 21.35
N SER A 129 -29.41 4.97 20.05
CA SER A 129 -28.35 5.21 19.06
C SER A 129 -27.51 6.45 19.36
N ASP A 130 -28.15 7.51 19.86
CA ASP A 130 -27.51 8.78 20.24
C ASP A 130 -26.60 8.66 21.48
N SER A 131 -26.88 7.73 22.38
CA SER A 131 -26.10 7.53 23.61
C SER A 131 -24.67 7.04 23.37
N TYR A 132 -24.40 6.45 22.20
CA TYR A 132 -23.06 5.96 21.83
C TYR A 132 -22.13 7.06 21.31
N GLY A 133 -22.65 8.27 21.06
CA GLY A 133 -21.81 9.45 20.81
C GLY A 133 -21.02 9.42 19.50
N PHE A 134 -21.55 8.81 18.43
CA PHE A 134 -20.97 8.78 17.08
C PHE A 134 -20.99 10.17 16.41
N ARG A 135 -20.17 11.06 16.95
CA ARG A 135 -19.85 12.41 16.45
C ARG A 135 -18.33 12.63 16.49
N ARG A 136 -17.86 13.74 15.92
CA ARG A 136 -16.43 14.11 15.96
C ARG A 136 -15.93 14.14 17.41
N GLY A 137 -14.83 13.44 17.67
CA GLY A 137 -14.29 13.26 19.02
C GLY A 137 -14.82 12.02 19.76
N LEU A 138 -15.38 11.03 19.05
CA LEU A 138 -15.70 9.72 19.61
C LEU A 138 -14.49 9.17 20.37
N THR A 139 -14.67 8.88 21.66
CA THR A 139 -13.61 8.34 22.50
C THR A 139 -13.48 6.83 22.30
N PHE A 140 -12.30 6.30 22.63
CA PHE A 140 -12.05 4.87 22.59
C PHE A 140 -13.05 4.08 23.46
N GLU A 141 -13.34 4.56 24.67
CA GLU A 141 -14.22 3.88 25.62
C GLU A 141 -15.67 3.85 25.13
N ALA A 142 -16.14 4.93 24.51
CA ALA A 142 -17.48 5.00 23.92
C ALA A 142 -17.60 4.03 22.73
N HIS A 143 -16.58 3.98 21.87
CA HIS A 143 -16.55 3.04 20.75
C HIS A 143 -16.45 1.58 21.22
N GLU A 144 -15.60 1.30 22.22
CA GLU A 144 -15.47 -0.02 22.82
C GLU A 144 -16.79 -0.46 23.47
N LYS A 145 -17.50 0.45 24.14
CA LYS A 145 -18.83 0.17 24.69
C LYS A 145 -19.81 -0.20 23.57
N TYR A 146 -19.82 0.53 22.46
CA TYR A 146 -20.68 0.20 21.30
C TYR A 146 -20.42 -1.20 20.76
N VAL A 147 -19.14 -1.55 20.53
CA VAL A 147 -18.73 -2.87 20.04
C VAL A 147 -19.06 -3.97 21.07
N ARG A 148 -18.80 -3.72 22.35
CA ARG A 148 -19.14 -4.64 23.45
C ARG A 148 -20.63 -4.94 23.52
N ASP A 149 -21.47 -3.92 23.47
CA ASP A 149 -22.92 -4.06 23.54
C ASP A 149 -23.45 -4.85 22.34
N ALA A 150 -22.95 -4.56 21.13
CA ALA A 150 -23.34 -5.28 19.92
C ALA A 150 -22.96 -6.76 19.97
N ILE A 151 -21.74 -7.07 20.42
CA ILE A 151 -21.25 -8.45 20.54
C ILE A 151 -22.01 -9.20 21.64
N THR A 152 -22.19 -8.59 22.82
CA THR A 152 -22.92 -9.20 23.95
C THR A 152 -24.37 -9.52 23.57
N ALA A 153 -25.05 -8.62 22.84
CA ALA A 153 -26.42 -8.85 22.39
C ALA A 153 -26.52 -9.92 21.29
N ALA A 154 -25.44 -10.15 20.54
CA ALA A 154 -25.37 -11.14 19.46
C ALA A 154 -24.88 -12.53 19.93
N ASP A 155 -24.18 -12.61 21.06
CA ASP A 155 -23.56 -13.82 21.65
C ASP A 155 -24.49 -15.05 21.70
N PRO A 156 -25.79 -14.92 22.08
CA PRO A 156 -26.69 -16.08 22.06
C PRO A 156 -26.99 -16.66 20.67
N TYR A 157 -26.58 -15.98 19.59
CA TYR A 157 -26.93 -16.31 18.20
C TYR A 157 -25.72 -16.57 17.29
N ALA A 158 -24.49 -16.38 17.78
CA ALA A 158 -23.28 -16.57 17.00
C ALA A 158 -22.11 -16.99 17.90
N ASP A 159 -21.34 -17.97 17.45
CA ASP A 159 -20.09 -18.38 18.09
C ASP A 159 -18.92 -17.52 17.55
N PHE A 160 -18.49 -16.57 18.36
CA PHE A 160 -17.44 -15.59 18.06
C PHE A 160 -16.04 -16.21 17.94
N SER A 161 -15.79 -17.40 18.52
CA SER A 161 -14.52 -18.11 18.37
C SER A 161 -14.21 -18.51 16.91
N ARG A 162 -15.24 -18.50 16.06
CA ARG A 162 -15.15 -18.85 14.63
C ARG A 162 -14.73 -17.69 13.73
N TYR A 163 -14.55 -16.49 14.26
CA TYR A 163 -14.29 -15.29 13.46
C TYR A 163 -13.02 -14.58 13.92
N ASP A 164 -12.35 -13.93 12.98
CA ASP A 164 -11.14 -13.16 13.24
C ASP A 164 -11.48 -11.69 13.53
N MET A 165 -12.59 -11.18 12.98
CA MET A 165 -13.09 -9.83 13.23
C MET A 165 -14.61 -9.72 13.04
N VAL A 166 -15.19 -8.61 13.53
CA VAL A 166 -16.63 -8.35 13.50
C VAL A 166 -16.93 -7.08 12.70
N TYR A 167 -17.96 -7.12 11.89
CA TYR A 167 -18.56 -5.96 11.22
C TYR A 167 -19.86 -5.62 11.94
N VAL A 168 -20.00 -4.40 12.46
CA VAL A 168 -21.23 -3.94 13.14
C VAL A 168 -21.95 -2.93 12.25
N VAL A 169 -23.12 -3.31 11.75
CA VAL A 169 -23.86 -2.58 10.73
C VAL A 169 -25.17 -2.05 11.32
N PRO A 170 -25.30 -0.74 11.57
CA PRO A 170 -26.53 -0.18 12.12
C PRO A 170 -27.63 -0.12 11.08
N THR A 171 -28.88 -0.19 11.54
CA THR A 171 -30.05 0.15 10.73
C THR A 171 -29.96 1.58 10.18
N LYS A 172 -30.52 1.79 9.00
CA LYS A 172 -30.63 3.11 8.35
C LYS A 172 -31.45 4.10 9.16
N ALA A 173 -32.34 3.61 10.03
CA ALA A 173 -33.10 4.44 10.96
C ALA A 173 -32.20 5.10 12.02
N ALA A 174 -31.01 4.57 12.30
CA ALA A 174 -30.11 5.05 13.35
C ALA A 174 -29.21 6.18 12.84
N SER A 175 -29.83 7.32 12.52
CA SER A 175 -29.12 8.49 11.96
C SER A 175 -28.03 9.05 12.88
N ALA A 176 -28.11 8.78 14.19
CA ALA A 176 -27.08 9.18 15.16
C ALA A 176 -25.77 8.39 15.02
N ILE A 177 -25.79 7.19 14.42
CA ILE A 177 -24.58 6.43 14.08
C ILE A 177 -24.09 6.92 12.71
N SER A 178 -23.41 8.07 12.71
CA SER A 178 -23.24 8.89 11.50
C SER A 178 -22.05 8.49 10.60
N PHE A 179 -20.98 7.95 11.17
CA PHE A 179 -19.74 7.62 10.45
C PHE A 179 -19.21 6.24 10.79
N SER A 180 -18.34 5.71 9.93
CA SER A 180 -17.70 4.41 10.08
C SER A 180 -16.29 4.54 10.66
N PRO A 181 -16.01 3.98 11.85
CA PRO A 181 -14.64 3.79 12.32
C PRO A 181 -14.26 2.33 12.59
N THR A 182 -12.96 2.08 12.63
CA THR A 182 -12.35 0.82 13.05
C THR A 182 -12.08 0.78 14.55
N TYR A 183 -12.49 -0.30 15.21
CA TYR A 183 -12.11 -0.63 16.57
C TYR A 183 -10.87 -1.52 16.56
N LEU A 184 -9.83 -1.07 17.27
CA LEU A 184 -8.59 -1.79 17.49
C LEU A 184 -8.40 -1.96 19.00
N TYR A 185 -8.35 -3.19 19.50
CA TYR A 185 -8.24 -3.45 20.92
C TYR A 185 -7.01 -2.78 21.55
N ASP A 186 -7.26 -2.04 22.64
CA ASP A 186 -6.23 -1.46 23.48
C ASP A 186 -5.94 -2.38 24.68
N PRO A 187 -4.71 -2.90 24.84
CA PRO A 187 -4.35 -3.75 25.98
C PRO A 187 -4.57 -3.13 27.36
N THR A 188 -4.73 -1.80 27.45
CA THR A 188 -4.99 -1.10 28.71
C THR A 188 -6.45 -1.14 29.15
N THR A 189 -7.38 -1.58 28.30
CA THR A 189 -8.81 -1.70 28.63
C THR A 189 -9.22 -3.17 28.86
N PRO A 190 -10.40 -3.41 29.49
CA PRO A 190 -10.96 -4.75 29.60
C PRO A 190 -11.19 -5.42 28.24
N GLY A 191 -11.33 -4.64 27.16
CA GLY A 191 -11.63 -5.13 25.83
C GLY A 191 -13.05 -5.69 25.69
N VAL A 192 -13.24 -6.50 24.65
CA VAL A 192 -14.48 -7.22 24.35
C VAL A 192 -14.19 -8.70 24.22
N THR A 193 -14.87 -9.53 25.01
CA THR A 193 -14.67 -10.99 25.01
C THR A 193 -16.02 -11.68 24.86
N ALA A 194 -16.07 -12.69 23.98
CA ALA A 194 -17.22 -13.54 23.71
C ALA A 194 -16.72 -14.95 23.37
N ASP A 195 -17.44 -16.00 23.78
CA ASP A 195 -17.07 -17.40 23.55
C ASP A 195 -15.60 -17.73 23.89
N GLY A 196 -15.13 -17.24 25.04
CA GLY A 196 -13.74 -17.43 25.50
C GLY A 196 -12.68 -16.75 24.62
N THR A 197 -13.08 -15.92 23.65
CA THR A 197 -12.21 -15.29 22.66
C THR A 197 -12.22 -13.77 22.83
N ARG A 198 -11.03 -13.16 22.86
CA ARG A 198 -10.86 -11.70 22.83
C ARG A 198 -11.07 -11.21 21.40
N ILE A 199 -12.08 -10.38 21.19
CA ILE A 199 -12.33 -9.73 19.90
C ILE A 199 -11.43 -8.50 19.81
N LYS A 200 -10.38 -8.62 19.00
CA LYS A 200 -9.35 -7.57 18.87
C LYS A 200 -9.66 -6.52 17.82
N TRP A 201 -10.47 -6.86 16.83
CA TRP A 201 -10.70 -6.03 15.65
C TRP A 201 -12.18 -6.03 15.29
N ALA A 202 -12.73 -4.85 15.07
CA ALA A 202 -14.04 -4.69 14.46
C ALA A 202 -14.06 -3.50 13.52
N VAL A 203 -14.88 -3.58 12.47
CA VAL A 203 -15.27 -2.44 11.65
C VAL A 203 -16.69 -2.08 12.03
N THR A 204 -16.92 -0.85 12.45
CA THR A 204 -18.27 -0.35 12.73
C THR A 204 -18.68 0.59 11.62
N PHE A 205 -19.91 0.46 11.16
CA PHE A 205 -20.42 1.27 10.06
C PHE A 205 -21.33 2.38 10.59
N GLY A 206 -21.32 3.51 9.90
CA GLY A 206 -22.29 4.58 10.06
C GLY A 206 -23.13 4.80 8.82
N GLN A 207 -23.92 5.86 8.81
CA GLN A 207 -24.75 6.21 7.65
C GLN A 207 -23.92 6.58 6.41
N ASP A 208 -22.66 6.97 6.58
CA ASP A 208 -21.71 7.20 5.48
C ASP A 208 -21.48 5.96 4.59
N MET A 209 -21.73 4.73 5.08
CA MET A 209 -21.61 3.52 4.27
C MET A 209 -22.55 3.51 3.05
N TRP A 210 -23.67 4.22 3.12
CA TRP A 210 -24.60 4.34 2.00
C TRP A 210 -24.06 5.21 0.88
N HIS A 211 -23.19 6.16 1.22
CA HIS A 211 -22.52 7.03 0.26
C HIS A 211 -21.26 6.35 -0.31
N TRP A 212 -20.43 5.78 0.56
CA TRP A 212 -19.16 5.17 0.18
C TRP A 212 -19.28 3.77 -0.39
N GLY A 213 -20.35 3.06 -0.05
CA GLY A 213 -20.57 1.67 -0.45
C GLY A 213 -19.49 0.73 0.08
N PRO A 214 -19.11 -0.31 -0.67
CA PRO A 214 -18.21 -1.35 -0.17
C PRO A 214 -16.81 -0.82 0.20
N LYS A 215 -16.35 0.27 -0.43
CA LYS A 215 -14.99 0.80 -0.23
C LYS A 215 -14.74 1.28 1.20
N VAL A 216 -15.77 1.68 1.95
CA VAL A 216 -15.60 2.02 3.37
C VAL A 216 -15.22 0.79 4.20
N ALA A 217 -15.76 -0.39 3.88
CA ALA A 217 -15.37 -1.62 4.57
C ALA A 217 -13.90 -1.95 4.31
N ASP A 218 -13.42 -1.73 3.08
CA ASP A 218 -12.02 -1.95 2.72
C ASP A 218 -11.09 -0.93 3.38
N HIS A 219 -11.46 0.36 3.38
CA HIS A 219 -10.76 1.42 4.11
C HIS A 219 -10.57 1.05 5.58
N GLU A 220 -11.68 0.79 6.29
CA GLU A 220 -11.66 0.46 7.70
C GLU A 220 -10.90 -0.86 7.98
N THR A 221 -11.06 -1.85 7.11
CA THR A 221 -10.27 -3.09 7.21
C THR A 221 -8.77 -2.83 7.07
N GLY A 222 -8.36 -1.84 6.28
CA GLY A 222 -6.97 -1.38 6.17
C GLY A 222 -6.36 -0.99 7.52
N HIS A 223 -7.13 -0.32 8.39
CA HIS A 223 -6.69 0.01 9.74
C HIS A 223 -6.48 -1.22 10.62
N THR A 224 -7.29 -2.28 10.45
CA THR A 224 -7.07 -3.55 11.17
C THR A 224 -5.71 -4.18 10.83
N PHE A 225 -5.15 -3.85 9.67
CA PHE A 225 -3.82 -4.29 9.24
C PHE A 225 -2.70 -3.29 9.57
N GLY A 226 -3.02 -2.17 10.21
CA GLY A 226 -2.03 -1.18 10.66
C GLY A 226 -1.75 -0.04 9.68
N LEU A 227 -2.61 0.17 8.68
CA LEU A 227 -2.52 1.37 7.82
C LEU A 227 -3.09 2.61 8.53
N PRO A 228 -2.49 3.79 8.35
CA PRO A 228 -3.01 5.06 8.86
C PRO A 228 -3.99 5.69 7.87
N ASP A 229 -4.72 6.70 8.33
CA ASP A 229 -5.42 7.64 7.47
C ASP A 229 -4.43 8.55 6.76
N LEU A 230 -4.66 8.73 5.46
CA LEU A 230 -3.87 9.63 4.61
C LEU A 230 -4.60 10.94 4.30
N TYR A 231 -5.84 11.11 4.75
CA TYR A 231 -6.52 12.41 4.73
C TYR A 231 -6.12 13.25 5.93
N SER A 232 -6.33 14.57 5.84
CA SER A 232 -5.97 15.50 6.88
C SER A 232 -7.02 15.58 7.98
N PHE A 233 -6.59 15.50 9.22
CA PHE A 233 -7.44 15.78 10.39
C PHE A 233 -7.57 17.30 10.63
N THR A 234 -6.70 18.10 9.98
CA THR A 234 -6.66 19.56 10.09
C THR A 234 -6.52 20.24 8.73
N GLY A 235 -7.40 21.19 8.39
CA GLY A 235 -7.34 21.88 7.10
C GLY A 235 -8.05 21.11 5.99
N THR A 236 -7.54 21.17 4.75
CA THR A 236 -8.18 20.56 3.58
C THR A 236 -8.06 19.04 3.62
N THR A 237 -9.21 18.33 3.61
CA THR A 237 -9.30 16.89 3.87
C THR A 237 -8.37 16.05 3.00
N HIS A 238 -8.36 16.19 1.68
CA HIS A 238 -7.59 15.30 0.80
C HIS A 238 -6.27 15.92 0.30
N GLN A 239 -5.65 16.81 1.09
CA GLN A 239 -4.50 17.61 0.66
C GLN A 239 -3.18 16.84 0.48
N TYR A 240 -3.06 15.63 1.03
CA TYR A 240 -1.79 14.89 1.00
C TYR A 240 -1.70 13.93 -0.19
N VAL A 241 -2.72 13.09 -0.38
CA VAL A 241 -2.69 12.04 -1.42
C VAL A 241 -3.77 12.17 -2.49
N GLY A 242 -4.73 13.09 -2.34
CA GLY A 242 -5.85 13.20 -3.27
C GLY A 242 -6.64 11.89 -3.38
N GLY A 243 -7.05 11.54 -4.59
CA GLY A 243 -7.81 10.33 -4.90
C GLY A 243 -7.01 9.11 -5.29
N TRP A 244 -5.72 9.04 -4.92
CA TRP A 244 -4.78 7.98 -5.34
C TRP A 244 -4.70 6.77 -4.39
N ASP A 245 -5.38 6.82 -3.24
CA ASP A 245 -5.41 5.75 -2.25
C ASP A 245 -6.73 5.77 -1.48
N VAL A 246 -7.32 4.60 -1.23
CA VAL A 246 -8.57 4.46 -0.45
C VAL A 246 -8.42 4.99 0.98
N MET A 247 -7.23 4.90 1.59
CA MET A 247 -6.90 5.45 2.92
C MET A 247 -6.84 6.98 2.94
N GLY A 248 -6.77 7.62 1.76
CA GLY A 248 -6.78 9.07 1.60
C GLY A 248 -8.12 9.63 1.16
N ASN A 249 -8.76 8.99 0.18
CA ASN A 249 -10.08 9.39 -0.28
C ASN A 249 -10.84 8.17 -0.79
N ILE A 250 -11.81 7.71 -0.02
CA ILE A 250 -12.65 6.56 -0.37
C ILE A 250 -13.37 6.78 -1.71
N ALA A 251 -13.78 8.00 -2.03
CA ALA A 251 -14.38 8.39 -3.31
C ALA A 251 -13.39 8.72 -4.42
N GLY A 252 -12.08 8.59 -4.18
CA GLY A 252 -11.07 8.92 -5.15
C GLY A 252 -11.29 8.24 -6.50
N PRO A 253 -10.99 8.90 -7.63
CA PRO A 253 -11.07 8.29 -8.96
C PRO A 253 -10.03 7.17 -9.19
N ALA A 254 -9.00 7.08 -8.35
CA ALA A 254 -7.97 6.04 -8.41
C ALA A 254 -7.63 5.46 -7.01
N PRO A 255 -8.61 4.85 -6.31
CA PRO A 255 -8.49 4.49 -4.90
C PRO A 255 -7.76 3.15 -4.68
N GLN A 256 -7.09 2.56 -5.67
CA GLN A 256 -6.22 1.41 -5.41
C GLN A 256 -5.19 1.77 -4.33
N TYR A 257 -4.97 0.87 -3.36
CA TYR A 257 -3.90 1.06 -2.38
C TYR A 257 -2.56 1.30 -3.08
N LEU A 258 -1.81 2.29 -2.59
CA LEU A 258 -0.46 2.59 -3.00
C LEU A 258 0.39 1.33 -2.92
N GLY A 259 1.33 1.21 -3.84
CA GLY A 259 2.28 0.09 -3.88
C GLY A 259 3.09 -0.02 -2.58
N TRP A 260 3.34 1.10 -1.90
CA TRP A 260 3.95 1.13 -0.56
C TRP A 260 3.10 0.40 0.49
N HIS A 261 1.81 0.73 0.61
CA HIS A 261 0.88 0.01 1.50
C HIS A 261 0.77 -1.46 1.11
N SER A 262 0.64 -1.75 -0.19
CA SER A 262 0.64 -3.13 -0.71
C SER A 262 1.89 -3.92 -0.31
N TRP A 263 3.08 -3.29 -0.27
CA TRP A 263 4.32 -3.92 0.19
C TRP A 263 4.36 -4.11 1.70
N LYS A 264 4.01 -3.08 2.48
CA LYS A 264 3.87 -3.17 3.95
C LYS A 264 2.96 -4.33 4.36
N LEU A 265 1.84 -4.49 3.66
CA LEU A 265 0.85 -5.54 3.93
C LEU A 265 1.25 -6.94 3.41
N GLY A 266 2.40 -7.05 2.72
CA GLY A 266 2.91 -8.29 2.15
C GLY A 266 2.16 -8.77 0.91
N TRP A 267 1.35 -7.89 0.29
CA TRP A 267 0.66 -8.18 -0.97
C TRP A 267 1.65 -8.12 -2.14
N THR A 268 2.35 -7.00 -2.24
CA THR A 268 3.57 -6.84 -3.05
C THR A 268 4.73 -7.51 -2.33
N ARG A 269 5.44 -8.41 -3.02
CA ARG A 269 6.61 -9.12 -2.46
C ARG A 269 7.88 -8.31 -2.64
N ASP A 270 8.90 -8.57 -1.82
CA ASP A 270 10.24 -7.97 -1.94
C ASP A 270 10.83 -8.09 -3.35
N ALA A 271 10.62 -9.22 -4.03
CA ALA A 271 11.08 -9.43 -5.41
C ALA A 271 10.46 -8.45 -6.43
N GLN A 272 9.36 -7.79 -6.06
CA GLN A 272 8.67 -6.79 -6.87
C GLN A 272 9.00 -5.36 -6.46
N VAL A 273 9.97 -5.15 -5.57
CA VAL A 273 10.40 -3.85 -5.07
C VAL A 273 11.83 -3.57 -5.54
N ALA A 274 12.02 -2.47 -6.25
CA ALA A 274 13.34 -2.01 -6.66
C ALA A 274 13.86 -0.96 -5.67
N CYS A 275 14.80 -1.37 -4.79
CA CYS A 275 15.35 -0.49 -3.78
C CYS A 275 16.63 0.27 -4.23
N LEU A 276 16.72 1.55 -3.85
CA LEU A 276 17.92 2.37 -3.81
C LEU A 276 18.06 2.98 -2.40
N ALA A 277 18.78 2.28 -1.52
CA ALA A 277 18.93 2.67 -0.11
C ALA A 277 20.11 3.62 0.18
N ALA A 278 21.08 3.67 -0.73
CA ALA A 278 22.31 4.45 -0.61
C ALA A 278 22.49 5.38 -1.82
N PRO A 279 23.35 6.42 -1.73
CA PRO A 279 23.67 7.28 -2.86
C PRO A 279 24.06 6.49 -4.12
N GLY A 280 23.61 6.97 -5.27
CA GLY A 280 23.78 6.31 -6.55
C GLY A 280 22.58 6.49 -7.47
N ARG A 281 22.50 5.63 -8.50
CA ARG A 281 21.44 5.67 -9.51
C ARG A 281 20.92 4.28 -9.82
N ARG A 282 19.62 4.19 -10.13
CA ARG A 282 18.96 2.94 -10.50
C ARG A 282 17.87 3.18 -11.54
N THR A 283 17.96 2.50 -12.67
CA THR A 283 16.90 2.47 -13.68
C THR A 283 16.02 1.24 -13.45
N VAL A 284 14.70 1.43 -13.45
CA VAL A 284 13.71 0.41 -13.12
C VAL A 284 12.58 0.45 -14.14
N ARG A 285 12.18 -0.73 -14.65
CA ARG A 285 10.93 -0.90 -15.38
C ARG A 285 9.83 -1.29 -14.41
N LEU A 286 8.85 -0.41 -14.23
CA LEU A 286 7.68 -0.59 -13.39
C LEU A 286 6.53 -1.18 -14.20
N THR A 287 5.79 -2.08 -13.58
CA THR A 287 4.52 -2.62 -14.09
C THR A 287 3.37 -1.94 -13.33
N PRO A 288 2.27 -1.57 -14.01
CA PRO A 288 1.16 -0.84 -13.38
C PRO A 288 0.66 -1.52 -12.10
N VAL A 289 0.41 -0.75 -11.03
CA VAL A 289 0.05 -1.29 -9.70
C VAL A 289 -1.17 -2.19 -9.75
N GLU A 290 -2.09 -2.01 -10.67
CA GLU A 290 -3.35 -2.74 -10.76
C GLU A 290 -3.16 -4.16 -11.36
N ARG A 291 -1.96 -4.50 -11.86
CA ARG A 291 -1.61 -5.85 -12.36
C ARG A 291 -0.87 -6.65 -11.31
N ARG A 292 -0.98 -7.98 -11.30
CA ARG A 292 -0.35 -8.81 -10.26
C ARG A 292 1.19 -8.83 -10.30
N ASP A 293 1.76 -8.96 -11.50
CA ASP A 293 3.16 -9.35 -11.67
C ASP A 293 4.10 -8.18 -11.98
N GLY A 294 5.40 -8.47 -11.96
CA GLY A 294 6.47 -7.51 -12.25
C GLY A 294 6.80 -6.58 -11.09
N THR A 295 7.82 -5.73 -11.29
CA THR A 295 8.23 -4.72 -10.31
C THR A 295 7.13 -3.68 -10.15
N LYS A 296 6.62 -3.51 -8.93
CA LYS A 296 5.48 -2.63 -8.60
C LYS A 296 5.94 -1.22 -8.28
N ILE A 297 6.97 -1.12 -7.46
CA ILE A 297 7.46 0.14 -6.93
C ILE A 297 8.98 0.22 -7.03
N ALA A 298 9.48 1.43 -7.21
CA ALA A 298 10.87 1.78 -7.03
C ALA A 298 10.99 2.72 -5.83
N VAL A 299 11.80 2.33 -4.85
CA VAL A 299 11.91 3.04 -3.57
C VAL A 299 13.31 3.65 -3.45
N LEU A 300 13.36 4.92 -3.12
CA LEU A 300 14.56 5.68 -2.79
C LEU A 300 14.48 6.05 -1.31
N ARG A 301 15.20 5.33 -0.45
CA ARG A 301 15.27 5.68 0.97
C ARG A 301 16.16 6.89 1.15
N THR A 302 15.70 7.91 1.88
CA THR A 302 16.45 9.16 2.13
C THR A 302 16.90 9.29 3.57
N GLY A 303 16.26 8.59 4.52
CA GLY A 303 16.64 8.67 5.93
C GLY A 303 16.18 7.48 6.76
N ALA A 304 16.23 7.64 8.08
CA ALA A 304 15.80 6.61 9.02
C ALA A 304 14.30 6.27 8.85
N THR A 305 13.47 7.28 8.60
CA THR A 305 11.99 7.19 8.55
C THR A 305 11.40 7.68 7.23
N MET A 306 12.24 8.16 6.29
CA MET A 306 11.80 8.80 5.05
C MET A 306 12.24 8.04 3.80
N ALA A 307 11.34 7.97 2.82
CA ALA A 307 11.59 7.46 1.49
C ALA A 307 10.74 8.19 0.44
N TYR A 308 11.20 8.14 -0.82
CA TYR A 308 10.41 8.48 -1.99
C TYR A 308 10.09 7.21 -2.76
N VAL A 309 8.87 7.11 -3.27
CA VAL A 309 8.40 5.95 -4.01
C VAL A 309 7.88 6.41 -5.36
N ALA A 310 8.23 5.65 -6.40
CA ALA A 310 7.67 5.79 -7.74
C ALA A 310 6.92 4.52 -8.11
N GLU A 311 5.69 4.66 -8.58
CA GLU A 311 4.85 3.55 -9.03
C GLU A 311 4.12 3.90 -10.34
N SER A 312 3.79 2.88 -11.13
CA SER A 312 3.08 3.06 -12.40
C SER A 312 1.57 2.94 -12.17
N ARG A 313 0.79 3.94 -12.58
CA ARG A 313 -0.68 3.97 -12.44
C ARG A 313 -1.39 4.01 -13.79
N ARG A 314 -2.44 3.22 -13.96
CA ARG A 314 -3.22 3.12 -15.21
C ARG A 314 -4.71 3.09 -14.89
N ALA A 315 -5.52 3.54 -15.85
CA ALA A 315 -6.98 3.51 -15.74
C ALA A 315 -7.53 2.09 -15.95
N GLN A 316 -7.35 1.21 -14.97
CA GLN A 316 -7.72 -0.21 -14.99
C GLN A 316 -7.98 -0.71 -13.57
N GLY A 317 -8.74 -1.79 -13.41
CA GLY A 317 -9.06 -2.34 -12.09
C GLY A 317 -9.77 -1.30 -11.22
N HIS A 318 -9.30 -1.14 -9.98
CA HIS A 318 -9.86 -0.15 -9.05
C HIS A 318 -9.59 1.29 -9.49
N ASP A 319 -8.59 1.52 -10.33
CA ASP A 319 -8.25 2.85 -10.85
C ASP A 319 -8.93 3.17 -12.19
N ALA A 320 -9.99 2.45 -12.57
CA ALA A 320 -10.64 2.61 -13.88
C ALA A 320 -11.02 4.07 -14.23
N ASP A 321 -11.33 4.89 -13.23
CA ASP A 321 -11.76 6.28 -13.39
C ASP A 321 -10.61 7.31 -13.24
N ALA A 322 -9.36 6.85 -13.15
CA ALA A 322 -8.19 7.69 -12.89
C ALA A 322 -8.13 8.94 -13.79
N CYS A 323 -7.97 10.11 -13.17
CA CYS A 323 -7.92 11.39 -13.86
C CYS A 323 -6.62 11.64 -14.63
N SER A 324 -5.55 10.94 -14.26
CA SER A 324 -4.29 10.94 -14.99
C SER A 324 -3.65 9.54 -14.94
N ARG A 325 -2.62 9.32 -15.78
CA ARG A 325 -1.92 8.04 -15.92
C ARG A 325 -0.44 8.32 -16.11
N GLY A 326 0.41 7.44 -15.61
CA GLY A 326 1.86 7.60 -15.69
C GLY A 326 2.54 7.10 -14.43
N VAL A 327 3.56 7.82 -13.99
CA VAL A 327 4.29 7.53 -12.75
C VAL A 327 3.77 8.42 -11.64
N LEU A 328 3.19 7.82 -10.60
CA LEU A 328 2.89 8.53 -9.37
C LEU A 328 4.15 8.53 -8.50
N ILE A 329 4.54 9.71 -8.01
CA ILE A 329 5.68 9.89 -7.11
C ILE A 329 5.15 10.43 -5.80
N TYR A 330 5.55 9.83 -4.69
CA TYR A 330 5.14 10.25 -3.35
C TYR A 330 6.27 10.10 -2.34
N LYS A 331 6.23 10.95 -1.32
CA LYS A 331 7.07 10.87 -0.13
C LYS A 331 6.34 10.07 0.94
N VAL A 332 7.08 9.24 1.65
CA VAL A 332 6.64 8.51 2.85
C VAL A 332 7.47 8.97 4.03
N ASP A 333 6.81 9.25 5.16
CA ASP A 333 7.43 9.46 6.46
C ASP A 333 6.74 8.61 7.54
N SER A 334 7.43 7.56 7.96
CA SER A 334 6.98 6.62 9.00
C SER A 334 6.94 7.19 10.41
N ALA A 335 7.50 8.39 10.63
CA ALA A 335 7.40 9.11 11.90
C ALA A 335 6.20 10.06 11.99
N THR A 336 5.58 10.37 10.85
CA THR A 336 4.39 11.23 10.81
C THR A 336 3.16 10.43 11.20
N ARG A 337 2.26 11.05 11.98
CA ARG A 337 1.07 10.37 12.50
C ARG A 337 -0.02 10.28 11.45
N THR A 338 -0.93 9.33 11.65
CA THR A 338 -2.23 9.29 10.95
C THR A 338 -2.90 10.66 10.99
N GLY A 339 -3.47 11.08 9.86
CA GLY A 339 -4.11 12.39 9.78
C GLY A 339 -3.19 13.60 9.53
N GLU A 340 -1.86 13.42 9.61
CA GLU A 340 -0.86 14.50 9.49
C GLU A 340 -0.03 14.42 8.18
N GLY A 341 -0.44 13.55 7.25
CA GLY A 341 0.22 13.36 5.95
C GLY A 341 1.48 12.50 5.99
N PRO A 342 1.40 11.25 6.51
CA PRO A 342 2.53 10.31 6.51
C PRO A 342 2.90 9.82 5.11
N VAL A 343 1.99 9.99 4.14
CA VAL A 343 2.28 9.91 2.71
C VAL A 343 1.84 11.20 2.04
N GLN A 344 2.67 11.75 1.16
CA GLN A 344 2.36 12.96 0.39
C GLN A 344 2.69 12.75 -1.08
N VAL A 345 1.71 12.96 -1.96
CA VAL A 345 1.88 12.87 -3.41
C VAL A 345 2.59 14.12 -3.93
N MET A 346 3.64 13.92 -4.71
CA MET A 346 4.37 15.00 -5.38
C MET A 346 3.64 15.34 -6.67
N ASN A 347 3.01 16.52 -6.74
CA ASN A 347 2.20 16.88 -7.89
C ASN A 347 3.07 17.21 -9.12
N GLY A 348 3.05 16.36 -10.15
CA GLY A 348 3.76 16.61 -11.41
C GLY A 348 3.15 17.71 -12.30
N HIS A 349 1.93 18.15 -11.98
CA HIS A 349 1.17 19.12 -12.77
C HIS A 349 0.40 20.13 -11.89
N PRO A 350 1.10 20.90 -11.01
CA PRO A 350 0.44 21.75 -10.01
C PRO A 350 -0.36 22.92 -10.59
N THR A 351 -0.08 23.33 -11.82
CA THR A 351 -0.80 24.41 -12.53
C THR A 351 -1.92 23.89 -13.44
N ALA A 352 -2.07 22.57 -13.57
CA ALA A 352 -3.11 22.00 -14.42
C ALA A 352 -4.50 22.21 -13.81
N LYS A 353 -5.45 22.61 -14.64
CA LYS A 353 -6.85 22.76 -14.24
C LYS A 353 -7.55 21.41 -14.29
N PRO A 354 -8.09 20.89 -13.17
CA PRO A 354 -8.80 19.63 -13.18
C PRO A 354 -10.15 19.75 -13.90
N ARG A 355 -10.55 18.67 -14.58
CA ARG A 355 -11.91 18.52 -15.11
C ARG A 355 -12.90 18.20 -13.99
N ALA A 356 -14.20 18.31 -14.27
CA ALA A 356 -15.24 17.90 -13.33
C ALA A 356 -15.02 16.44 -12.85
N GLY A 357 -15.18 16.22 -11.55
CA GLY A 357 -14.93 14.95 -10.89
C GLY A 357 -13.46 14.66 -10.55
N CYS A 358 -12.54 15.59 -10.84
CA CYS A 358 -11.12 15.49 -10.49
C CYS A 358 -10.68 16.68 -9.64
N THR A 359 -9.61 16.49 -8.88
CA THR A 359 -8.88 17.53 -8.14
C THR A 359 -7.50 17.75 -8.74
N ALA A 360 -6.80 18.79 -8.29
CA ALA A 360 -5.44 19.09 -8.76
C ALA A 360 -4.46 17.94 -8.48
N LEU A 361 -4.59 17.25 -7.36
CA LEU A 361 -3.73 16.10 -7.02
C LEU A 361 -4.05 14.86 -7.85
N ASP A 362 -5.29 14.68 -8.34
CA ASP A 362 -5.63 13.55 -9.23
C ASP A 362 -4.94 13.64 -10.60
N LEU A 363 -4.32 14.78 -10.90
CA LEU A 363 -3.49 15.02 -12.08
C LEU A 363 -1.98 14.83 -11.83
N ALA A 364 -1.58 14.35 -10.65
CA ALA A 364 -0.18 14.33 -10.21
C ALA A 364 0.75 13.40 -11.01
N ALA A 365 0.22 12.45 -11.79
CA ALA A 365 1.04 11.43 -12.45
C ALA A 365 1.97 12.05 -13.53
N TYR A 366 3.26 11.77 -13.40
CA TYR A 366 4.32 12.20 -14.32
C TYR A 366 4.33 11.35 -15.61
N ARG A 367 4.69 11.98 -16.71
CA ARG A 367 4.79 11.42 -18.07
C ARG A 367 6.25 11.32 -18.53
N PRO A 368 6.54 10.51 -19.58
CA PRO A 368 7.89 10.42 -20.15
C PRO A 368 8.48 11.80 -20.49
N GLY A 369 9.75 11.98 -20.15
CA GLY A 369 10.48 13.24 -20.28
C GLY A 369 10.37 14.18 -19.07
N GLN A 370 9.44 13.93 -18.13
CA GLN A 370 9.32 14.69 -16.90
C GLN A 370 10.16 14.10 -15.77
N HIS A 371 10.39 14.90 -14.73
CA HIS A 371 11.15 14.51 -13.55
C HIS A 371 10.63 15.20 -12.30
N PHE A 372 10.89 14.58 -11.15
CA PHE A 372 10.76 15.16 -9.82
C PHE A 372 12.16 15.36 -9.22
N THR A 373 12.35 16.44 -8.47
CA THR A 373 13.57 16.72 -7.71
C THR A 373 13.23 17.26 -6.33
N ASP A 374 13.98 16.80 -5.34
CA ASP A 374 14.04 17.37 -4.00
C ASP A 374 15.53 17.52 -3.61
N PRO A 375 16.12 18.71 -3.84
CA PRO A 375 17.54 18.97 -3.58
C PRO A 375 17.93 18.79 -2.11
N ASP A 376 17.04 19.10 -1.17
CA ASP A 376 17.33 19.04 0.27
C ASP A 376 17.56 17.60 0.74
N ASN A 377 16.96 16.63 0.05
CA ASN A 377 17.15 15.20 0.29
C ASN A 377 18.01 14.52 -0.79
N GLY A 378 18.59 15.29 -1.72
CA GLY A 378 19.43 14.80 -2.82
C GLY A 378 18.68 13.92 -3.82
N VAL A 379 17.36 14.05 -3.94
CA VAL A 379 16.50 13.14 -4.72
C VAL A 379 16.27 13.67 -6.12
N ARG A 380 16.38 12.76 -7.11
CA ARG A 380 15.85 12.96 -8.46
C ARG A 380 15.23 11.67 -9.00
N ILE A 381 14.05 11.79 -9.58
CA ILE A 381 13.35 10.68 -10.23
C ILE A 381 12.96 11.13 -11.65
N ASP A 382 13.59 10.55 -12.66
CA ASP A 382 13.29 10.82 -14.06
C ASP A 382 12.33 9.75 -14.62
N VAL A 383 11.28 10.16 -15.34
CA VAL A 383 10.43 9.24 -16.11
C VAL A 383 10.97 9.15 -17.54
N LEU A 384 11.63 8.03 -17.85
CA LEU A 384 12.36 7.86 -19.11
C LEU A 384 11.46 7.41 -20.26
N ALA A 385 10.52 6.51 -19.98
CA ALA A 385 9.62 5.94 -20.97
C ALA A 385 8.32 5.48 -20.29
N GLY A 386 7.24 5.34 -21.07
CA GLY A 386 5.93 4.96 -20.56
C GLY A 386 5.03 4.38 -21.65
N GLY A 387 4.01 3.63 -21.25
CA GLY A 387 3.04 3.04 -22.16
C GLY A 387 2.05 2.11 -21.45
N ALA A 388 1.21 1.41 -22.22
CA ALA A 388 0.17 0.55 -21.64
C ALA A 388 0.72 -0.60 -20.76
N ALA A 389 1.97 -1.00 -20.96
CA ALA A 389 2.62 -2.09 -20.23
C ALA A 389 3.37 -1.63 -18.96
N GLY A 390 3.46 -0.33 -18.69
CA GLY A 390 4.20 0.23 -17.56
C GLY A 390 5.11 1.40 -17.95
N ASP A 391 5.98 1.79 -17.01
CA ASP A 391 6.88 2.93 -17.15
C ASP A 391 8.32 2.53 -16.83
N THR A 392 9.29 3.28 -17.35
CA THR A 392 10.70 3.15 -16.96
C THR A 392 11.11 4.42 -16.25
N VAL A 393 11.59 4.28 -15.02
CA VAL A 393 12.06 5.39 -14.19
C VAL A 393 13.54 5.25 -13.88
N LYS A 394 14.23 6.37 -13.65
CA LYS A 394 15.59 6.40 -13.11
C LYS A 394 15.60 7.19 -11.81
N LEU A 395 15.88 6.49 -10.72
CA LEU A 395 16.08 7.04 -9.39
C LEU A 395 17.54 7.48 -9.28
N SER A 396 17.79 8.64 -8.71
CA SER A 396 19.13 9.14 -8.39
C SER A 396 19.12 9.78 -7.00
N ARG A 397 20.13 9.44 -6.20
CA ARG A 397 20.39 10.04 -4.89
C ARG A 397 21.84 10.50 -4.82
N SER A 398 22.07 11.78 -4.56
CA SER A 398 23.42 12.36 -4.39
C SER A 398 23.97 12.16 -2.99
#